data_AF-A0A942CX97-F1
#
_entry.id   AF-A0A942CX97-F1
#
_cell.length_a   1.000
_cell.length_b   1.000
_cell.length_c   1.000
_cell.angle_alpha   90.00
_cell.angle_beta   90.00
_cell.angle_gamma   90.00
#
_symmetry.space_group_name_H-M   'P 1'
#
loop_
_entity.id
_entity.type
_entity.pdbx_description
1 polymer ?
#
loop_
_entity_poly.entity_id
_entity_poly.type
_entity_poly.pdbx_seq_one_letter_code
_entity_poly.pdbx_strand_id
1 'polypeptide(L)' 'DPSTLARDLAILLQTGRAPAGAKSNGPRYEIESIQLFDLFPQTHHIETLVHLRLAP' A
#
# COMPACT_ATOMS: atom_id res chain seq x y z
N ASP A 1 0.59 -7.94 -7.10
CA ASP A 1 1.07 -6.85 -7.95
C ASP A 1 1.30 -5.59 -7.10
N PRO A 2 2.55 -5.12 -6.99
CA PRO A 2 2.88 -3.88 -6.30
C PRO A 2 2.08 -2.66 -6.77
N SER A 3 1.65 -2.63 -8.04
CA SER A 3 0.92 -1.50 -8.63
C SER A 3 -0.50 -1.37 -8.06
N THR A 4 -1.22 -2.49 -7.93
CA THR A 4 -2.55 -2.49 -7.31
C THR A 4 -2.46 -2.20 -5.81
N LEU A 5 -1.41 -2.72 -5.14
CA LEU A 5 -1.14 -2.42 -3.74
C LEU A 5 -0.91 -0.92 -3.52
N ALA A 6 -0.13 -0.26 -4.39
CA ALA A 6 0.11 1.18 -4.28
C ALA A 6 -1.18 2.01 -4.40
N ARG A 7 -2.11 1.62 -5.27
CA ARG A 7 -3.43 2.25 -5.38
C ARG A 7 -4.23 2.10 -4.10
N ASP A 8 -4.25 0.91 -3.51
CA ASP A 8 -5.02 0.62 -2.30
C ASP A 8 -4.40 1.33 -1.08
N LEU A 9 -3.06 1.39 -1.01
CA LEU A 9 -2.33 2.19 -0.03
C LEU A 9 -2.65 3.68 -0.14
N ALA A 10 -2.84 4.23 -1.34
CA ALA A 10 -3.21 5.64 -1.50
C ALA A 10 -4.51 6.00 -0.77
N ILE A 11 -5.45 5.05 -0.68
CA ILE A 11 -6.71 5.19 0.05
C ILE A 11 -6.49 5.08 1.57
N LEU A 12 -5.76 4.06 2.03
CA LEU A 12 -5.53 3.83 3.47
C LEU A 12 -4.66 4.91 4.13
N LEU A 13 -3.69 5.43 3.38
CA LEU A 13 -2.81 6.52 3.80
C LEU A 13 -3.44 7.91 3.59
N GLN A 14 -4.63 7.95 2.98
CA GLN A 14 -5.38 9.17 2.66
C GLN A 14 -4.56 10.19 1.87
N THR A 15 -3.72 9.70 0.94
CA THR A 15 -2.89 10.57 0.11
C THR A 15 -3.77 11.35 -0.87
N GLY A 16 -3.39 12.58 -1.22
CA GLY A 16 -4.10 13.39 -2.23
C GLY A 16 -4.15 12.79 -3.64
N ARG A 17 -3.57 11.60 -3.84
CA ARG A 17 -3.66 10.79 -5.07
C ARG A 17 -4.77 9.74 -5.02
N ALA A 18 -5.57 9.70 -3.96
CA ALA A 18 -6.73 8.82 -3.89
C ALA A 18 -7.70 9.09 -5.06
N PRO A 19 -8.28 8.06 -5.70
CA PRO A 19 -9.17 8.23 -6.83
C PRO A 19 -10.40 9.09 -6.46
N ALA A 20 -10.85 9.92 -7.40
CA ALA A 20 -11.99 10.82 -7.20
C ALA A 20 -13.23 10.03 -6.74
N GLY A 21 -13.67 10.25 -5.50
CA GLY A 21 -14.77 9.52 -4.86
C GLY A 21 -14.36 8.70 -3.64
N ALA A 22 -13.07 8.41 -3.44
CA ALA A 22 -12.54 7.76 -2.25
C ALA A 22 -12.35 8.79 -1.11
N LYS A 23 -13.46 9.31 -0.55
CA LYS A 23 -13.41 10.03 0.73
C LYS A 23 -13.29 9.00 1.85
N SER A 24 -12.11 8.81 2.40
CA SER A 24 -11.91 7.95 3.57
C SER A 24 -12.37 8.69 4.83
N ASN A 25 -13.59 8.44 5.28
CA ASN A 25 -14.04 8.81 6.64
C ASN A 25 -13.51 7.82 7.71
N GLY A 26 -12.54 6.98 7.36
CA GLY A 26 -11.97 5.95 8.22
C GLY A 26 -10.67 6.38 8.89
N PRO A 27 -10.11 5.52 9.77
CA PRO A 27 -8.80 5.71 10.37
C PRO A 27 -7.72 5.92 9.31
N ARG A 28 -6.81 6.87 9.56
CA ARG A 28 -5.64 7.11 8.72
C ARG A 28 -4.54 6.14 9.13
N TYR A 29 -3.85 5.55 8.15
CA TYR A 29 -2.70 4.69 8.41
C TYR A 29 -1.40 5.36 7.96
N GLU A 30 -0.29 4.85 8.48
CA GLU A 30 1.07 5.17 8.07
C GLU A 30 1.82 3.88 7.74
N ILE A 31 2.74 3.93 6.77
CA ILE A 31 3.62 2.80 6.46
C ILE A 31 4.67 2.73 7.57
N GLU A 32 4.69 1.60 8.28
CA GLU A 32 5.73 1.31 9.27
C GLU A 32 6.94 0.63 8.63
N SER A 33 6.70 -0.33 7.73
CA SER A 33 7.77 -1.02 7.01
C SER A 33 7.29 -1.61 5.68
N ILE A 34 8.26 -1.83 4.78
CA ILE A 34 8.06 -2.54 3.51
C ILE A 34 9.14 -3.60 3.40
N GLN A 35 8.74 -4.83 3.08
CA GLN A 35 9.64 -5.95 2.81
C GLN A 35 9.36 -6.51 1.42
N LEU A 36 10.43 -6.75 0.66
CA LEU A 36 10.36 -7.39 -0.65
C LEU A 36 10.80 -8.86 -0.51
N PHE A 37 10.09 -9.74 -1.20
CA PHE A 37 10.37 -11.16 -1.29
C PHE A 37 10.49 -11.55 -2.75
N ASP A 38 11.57 -12.26 -3.10
CA ASP A 38 11.70 -12.93 -4.38
C ASP A 38 11.16 -14.36 -4.23
N LEU A 39 9.83 -14.51 -4.36
CA LEU A 39 9.20 -15.83 -4.33
C LEU A 39 9.36 -16.58 -5.65
N PHE A 40 9.68 -15.87 -6.73
CA PHE A 40 9.78 -16.41 -8.07
C PHE A 40 11.06 -15.94 -8.76
N PRO A 41 12.22 -16.54 -8.42
CA PRO A 41 13.49 -16.13 -8.98
C PRO A 41 13.52 -16.24 -10.50
N GLN A 42 14.23 -15.31 -11.15
CA GLN A 42 14.34 -15.22 -12.62
C GLN A 42 13.03 -14.90 -13.34
N THR A 43 12.04 -14.37 -12.62
CA THR A 43 10.82 -13.81 -13.20
C THR A 43 10.75 -12.29 -12.95
N HIS A 44 9.75 -11.64 -13.53
CA HIS A 44 9.49 -10.21 -13.29
C HIS A 44 8.58 -9.95 -12.09
N HIS A 45 8.13 -11.01 -11.40
CA HIS A 45 7.25 -10.89 -10.26
C HIS A 45 8.01 -10.33 -9.05
N ILE A 46 7.36 -9.40 -8.34
CA ILE A 46 7.88 -8.81 -7.12
C ILE A 46 6.79 -8.91 -6.07
N GLU A 47 7.08 -9.61 -5.00
CA GLU A 47 6.16 -9.87 -3.92
C GLU A 47 6.54 -8.98 -2.74
N THR A 48 5.56 -8.28 -2.19
CA THR A 48 5.79 -7.23 -1.20
C THR A 48 4.85 -7.37 -0.02
N LEU A 49 5.39 -7.24 1.19
CA LEU A 49 4.63 -7.09 2.42
C LEU A 49 4.78 -5.66 2.94
N VAL A 50 3.67 -5.03 3.28
CA VAL A 50 3.64 -3.66 3.83
C VAL A 50 2.98 -3.72 5.19
N HIS A 51 3.69 -3.29 6.22
CA HIS A 51 3.14 -3.17 7.56
C HIS A 51 2.58 -1.75 7.74
N LEU A 52 1.30 -1.67 8.13
CA LEU A 52 0.58 -0.42 8.35
C LEU A 52 0.29 -0.24 9.83
N ARG A 53 0.65 0.94 10.34
CA ARG A 53 0.29 1.37 11.69
C ARG A 53 -0.84 2.38 11.63
N LEU A 54 -1.74 2.33 12.60
CA LEU A 54 -2.76 3.36 12.78
C LEU A 54 -2.08 4.70 13.13
N ALA A 55 -2.38 5.74 12.34
CA ALA A 55 -1.94 7.10 12.62
C ALA A 55 -2.68 7.64 13.87
N PRO A 56 -2.01 8.43 14.72
CA PRO A 56 -2.65 9.04 15.90
C PRO A 56 -3.75 10.04 15.54
#